data_AF-Q0FY32-F1
#
_entry.id   AF-Q0FY32-F1
#
_cell.length_a   1.000
_cell.length_b   1.000
_cell.length_c   1.000
_cell.angle_alpha   90.00
_cell.angle_beta   90.00
_cell.angle_gamma   90.00
#
_symmetry.space_group_name_H-M   'P 1'
#
loop_
_entity.id
_entity.type
_entity.pdbx_description
1 polymer ?
#
loop_
_entity_poly.entity_id
_entity_poly.type
_entity_poly.pdbx_seq_one_letter_code
_entity_poly.pdbx_strand_id
1 'polypeptide(L)' 'MFLQFELSVPEAVLLDRLFRHGPVRVDTLPVAQGLIEKDLACWADSEGLIEISELGRNSACIYQIS' A
#
# COMPACT_ATOMS: atom_id res chain seq x y z
N MET A 1 -16.11 2.65 13.86
CA MET A 1 -16.14 3.31 12.54
C MET A 1 -15.20 2.52 11.66
N PHE A 2 -15.69 1.81 10.64
CA PHE A 2 -14.82 1.10 9.70
C PHE A 2 -14.35 2.11 8.65
N LEU A 3 -13.03 2.34 8.57
CA LEU A 3 -12.44 3.13 7.49
C LEU A 3 -12.47 2.24 6.24
N GLN A 4 -13.24 2.65 5.25
CA GLN A 4 -13.33 1.95 3.97
C GLN A 4 -12.41 2.67 2.99
N PHE A 5 -11.36 1.98 2.55
CA PHE A 5 -10.40 2.53 1.60
C PHE A 5 -10.82 2.15 0.18
N GLU A 6 -10.90 3.14 -0.71
CA GLU A 6 -11.00 2.90 -2.15
C GLU A 6 -9.58 2.71 -2.70
N LEU A 7 -9.33 1.55 -3.30
CA LEU A 7 -8.08 1.25 -3.99
C LEU A 7 -8.33 0.99 -5.46
N SER A 8 -7.51 1.58 -6.30
CA SER A 8 -7.41 1.14 -7.70
C SER A 8 -6.82 -0.26 -7.79
N VAL A 9 -7.08 -0.97 -8.89
CA VAL A 9 -6.52 -2.31 -9.13
C VAL A 9 -4.99 -2.35 -8.96
N PRO A 10 -4.19 -1.41 -9.49
CA PRO A 10 -2.74 -1.41 -9.30
C PRO A 10 -2.32 -1.25 -7.82
N GLU A 11 -3.03 -0.42 -7.05
CA GLU A 11 -2.77 -0.23 -5.63
C GLU A 11 -3.07 -1.49 -4.83
N ALA A 12 -4.19 -2.15 -5.11
CA ALA A 12 -4.54 -3.42 -4.47
C ALA A 12 -3.50 -4.52 -4.76
N VAL A 13 -3.01 -4.61 -6.00
CA VAL A 13 -1.95 -5.55 -6.38
C VAL A 13 -0.63 -5.24 -5.66
N LEU A 14 -0.26 -3.96 -5.57
CA LEU A 14 0.95 -3.56 -4.87
C LEU A 14 0.85 -3.84 -3.36
N LEU A 15 -0.29 -3.55 -2.76
CA LEU A 15 -0.55 -3.84 -1.35
C LEU A 15 -0.50 -5.35 -1.05
N ASP A 16 -1.11 -6.20 -1.89
CA ASP A 16 -1.03 -7.65 -1.76
C ASP A 16 0.43 -8.15 -1.85
N ARG A 17 1.24 -7.59 -2.76
CA ARG A 17 2.68 -7.90 -2.83
C ARG A 17 3.41 -7.54 -1.54
N LEU A 18 3.12 -6.37 -0.95
CA LEU A 18 3.73 -5.95 0.32
C LEU A 18 3.37 -6.91 1.46
N PHE A 19 2.13 -7.40 1.51
CA PHE A 19 1.70 -8.39 2.49
C PHE A 19 2.41 -9.74 2.33
N ARG A 20 2.55 -10.23 1.10
CA ARG A 20 3.12 -11.57 0.84
C ARG A 20 4.63 -11.61 0.88
N HIS A 21 5.28 -10.55 0.44
CA HIS A 21 6.72 -10.55 0.16
C HIS A 21 7.51 -9.57 1.03
N GLY A 22 6.83 -8.74 1.83
CA GLY A 22 7.47 -7.69 2.61
C GLY A 22 7.79 -6.46 1.76
N PRO A 23 8.83 -5.68 2.11
CA PRO A 23 9.18 -4.47 1.37
C PRO A 23 9.44 -4.73 -0.12
N VAL A 24 8.91 -3.86 -0.99
CA VAL A 24 9.02 -3.97 -2.45
C VAL A 24 9.60 -2.68 -3.01
N ARG A 25 10.53 -2.80 -3.96
CA ARG A 25 11.04 -1.65 -4.70
C ARG A 25 10.11 -1.34 -5.87
N VAL A 26 9.75 -0.07 -6.01
CA VAL A 26 8.78 0.40 -7.01
C VAL A 26 9.43 1.37 -7.98
N ASP A 27 9.30 1.08 -9.28
CA ASP A 27 9.75 2.00 -10.34
C ASP A 27 8.69 3.07 -10.65
N THR A 28 7.42 2.77 -10.37
CA THR A 28 6.27 3.65 -10.64
C THR A 28 5.82 4.38 -9.38
N LEU A 29 6.19 5.66 -9.29
CA LEU A 29 5.80 6.56 -8.20
C LEU A 29 4.28 6.69 -7.97
N PRO A 30 3.39 6.77 -9.00
CA PRO A 30 1.98 7.10 -8.76
C PRO A 30 1.21 6.08 -7.90
N VAL A 31 1.46 4.79 -8.10
CA VAL A 31 0.75 3.72 -7.37
C VAL A 31 1.23 3.64 -5.93
N ALA A 32 2.54 3.80 -5.71
CA ALA A 32 3.13 3.83 -4.37
C ALA A 32 2.69 5.08 -3.60
N GLN A 33 2.69 6.24 -4.25
CA GLN A 33 2.19 7.49 -3.69
C GLN A 33 0.74 7.35 -3.20
N GLY A 34 -0.12 6.75 -4.01
CA GLY A 34 -1.53 6.55 -3.65
C GLY A 34 -1.74 5.68 -2.41
N LEU A 35 -0.90 4.66 -2.18
CA LEU A 35 -0.91 3.86 -0.95
C LEU A 35 -0.36 4.63 0.26
N ILE A 36 0.65 5.47 0.06
CA ILE A 36 1.27 6.28 1.12
C ILE A 36 0.33 7.40 1.57
N GLU A 37 -0.36 8.07 0.64
CA GLU A 37 -1.37 9.09 0.97
C GLU A 37 -2.57 8.52 1.73
N LYS A 38 -2.86 7.23 1.53
CA LYS A 38 -3.89 6.47 2.28
C LYS A 38 -3.35 5.87 3.59
N ASP A 39 -2.09 6.13 3.93
CA ASP A 39 -1.39 5.61 5.10
C ASP A 39 -1.36 4.08 5.16
N LEU A 40 -1.44 3.39 4.01
CA LEU A 40 -1.39 1.92 3.91
C LEU A 40 0.03 1.39 3.68
N ALA A 41 0.94 2.25 3.23
CA ALA A 41 2.35 1.96 3.01
C ALA A 41 3.21 3.16 3.42
N CYS A 42 4.52 2.97 3.56
CA CYS A 42 5.48 4.05 3.77
C CYS A 42 6.77 3.81 2.97
N TRP A 43 7.49 4.88 2.66
CA TRP A 43 8.83 4.80 2.08
C TRP A 43 9.81 4.25 3.13
N ALA A 44 10.43 3.13 2.82
CA ALA A 44 11.48 2.53 3.63
C ALA A 44 12.86 3.15 3.33
N ASP A 45 13.06 3.68 2.12
CA ASP A 45 14.28 4.41 1.75
C ASP A 45 14.04 5.48 0.67
N SER A 46 15.09 6.24 0.35
CA SER A 46 15.09 7.26 -0.71
C SER A 46 15.22 6.70 -2.13
N GLU A 47 15.44 5.39 -2.28
CA GLU A 47 15.63 4.69 -3.54
C GLU A 47 14.33 4.01 -4.04
N GLY A 48 13.19 4.36 -3.44
CA GLY A 48 11.89 3.84 -3.86
C GLY A 48 11.55 2.46 -3.29
N LEU A 49 12.20 2.04 -2.19
CA LEU A 49 11.72 0.91 -1.41
C LEU A 49 10.51 1.35 -0.58
N ILE A 50 9.43 0.60 -0.68
CA ILE A 50 8.23 0.80 0.15
C ILE A 50 7.96 -0.42 1.00
N GLU A 51 7.38 -0.20 2.17
CA GLU A 51 6.92 -1.24 3.07
C GLU A 51 5.50 -0.98 3.55
N ILE A 52 4.86 -2.00 4.10
CA ILE A 52 3.52 -1.88 4.66
C ILE A 52 3.55 -1.08 5.96
N SER A 53 2.65 -0.11 6.10
CA SER A 53 2.51 0.68 7.32
C SER A 53 1.83 -0.12 8.44
N GLU A 54 1.77 0.44 9.65
CA GLU A 54 0.99 -0.15 10.74
C GLU A 54 -0.51 -0.22 10.42
N LEU A 55 -1.07 0.87 9.88
CA LEU A 55 -2.46 0.89 9.44
C LEU A 55 -2.69 -0.11 8.31
N GLY A 56 -1.80 -0.18 7.32
CA GLY A 56 -1.82 -1.17 6.25
C GLY A 56 -1.90 -2.60 6.80
N ARG A 57 -1.02 -2.96 7.74
CA ARG A 57 -1.03 -4.28 8.41
C ARG A 57 -2.35 -4.59 9.10
N ASN A 58 -2.91 -3.61 9.81
CA ASN A 58 -4.18 -3.74 10.52
C ASN A 58 -5.40 -3.72 9.57
N SER A 59 -5.21 -3.30 8.32
CA SER A 59 -6.25 -3.13 7.30
C SER A 59 -6.39 -4.33 6.35
N ALA A 60 -5.79 -5.48 6.68
CA ALA A 60 -5.71 -6.67 5.82
C ALA A 60 -7.05 -7.22 5.28
N CYS A 61 -8.20 -6.66 5.66
CA CYS A 61 -9.54 -7.09 5.22
C CYS A 61 -10.55 -5.94 4.98
N ILE A 62 -10.16 -4.66 4.85
CA ILE A 62 -11.11 -3.51 4.90
C ILE A 62 -11.15 -2.57 3.67
N TYR A 63 -10.58 -2.96 2.53
CA TYR A 63 -10.61 -2.13 1.31
C TYR A 63 -11.58 -2.67 0.25
N GLN A 64 -12.15 -1.76 -0.54
CA GLN A 64 -12.92 -2.08 -1.75
C GLN A 64 -12.14 -1.64 -2.99
N ILE A 65 -12.23 -2.43 -4.06
CA ILE A 65 -11.60 -2.15 -5.34
C ILE A 65 -12.61 -1.37 -6.19
N SER A 66 -12.22 -0.17 -6.67
CA SER A 66 -13.05 0.69 -7.52
C SER A 66 -12.60 0.73 -8.99
#